data_AF-A0A2W0C358-F1
#
_entry.id   AF-A0A2W0C358-F1
#
_cell.length_a   1.000
_cell.length_b   1.000
_cell.length_c   1.000
_cell.angle_alpha   90.00
_cell.angle_beta   90.00
_cell.angle_gamma   90.00
#
_symmetry.space_group_name_H-M   'P 1'
#
loop_
_entity.id
_entity.type
_entity.pdbx_description
1 polymer ?
#
loop_
_entity_poly.entity_id
_entity_poly.type
_entity_poly.pdbx_seq_one_letter_code
_entity_poly.pdbx_strand_id
1 'polypeptide(L)' 'MHINGLKRVLDFRFNRKIDRDYSQEELTLRNIQLSTQEIELLRMLIGRQWEIVEKENNEADTALLTDTLVGIELKYQ' A
#
# COMPACT_ATOMS: atom_id res chain seq x y z
N MET A 1 -1.80 2.21 15.81
CA MET A 1 -2.27 2.69 14.50
C MET A 1 -3.33 1.74 13.98
N HIS A 2 -4.59 2.14 14.12
CA HIS A 2 -5.73 1.39 13.57
C HIS A 2 -5.81 1.56 12.05
N ILE A 3 -6.57 0.69 11.37
CA ILE A 3 -6.76 0.74 9.91
C ILE A 3 -7.30 2.10 9.42
N ASN A 4 -8.10 2.80 10.22
CA ASN A 4 -8.56 4.16 9.89
C ASN A 4 -7.43 5.18 9.85
N GLY A 5 -6.39 4.99 10.68
CA GLY A 5 -5.17 5.79 10.61
C GLY A 5 -4.38 5.51 9.33
N LEU A 6 -4.35 4.25 8.89
CA LEU A 6 -3.73 3.86 7.63
C LEU A 6 -4.43 4.50 6.42
N LYS A 7 -5.77 4.46 6.39
CA LYS A 7 -6.56 5.17 5.36
C LYS A 7 -6.26 6.66 5.32
N ARG A 8 -6.15 7.28 6.50
CA ARG A 8 -5.81 8.70 6.61
C ARG A 8 -4.41 8.99 6.06
N VAL A 9 -3.43 8.13 6.35
CA VAL A 9 -2.09 8.28 5.76
C VAL A 9 -2.16 8.16 4.24
N LEU A 10 -2.88 7.18 3.71
CA LEU A 10 -3.08 7.00 2.26
C LEU A 10 -3.76 8.21 1.59
N ASP A 11 -4.81 8.75 2.20
CA ASP A 11 -5.52 9.92 1.67
C ASP A 11 -4.67 11.19 1.74
N PHE A 12 -4.06 11.50 2.89
CA PHE A 12 -3.34 12.76 3.06
C PHE A 12 -1.94 12.78 2.44
N ARG A 13 -1.22 11.65 2.43
CA ARG A 13 0.18 11.61 1.96
C ARG A 13 0.30 11.17 0.51
N PHE A 14 -0.63 10.35 0.04
CA PHE A 14 -0.56 9.71 -1.27
C PHE A 14 -1.79 10.02 -2.14
N ASN A 15 -2.77 10.78 -1.62
CA ASN A 15 -4.02 11.12 -2.30
C ASN A 15 -4.76 9.87 -2.83
N ARG A 16 -4.70 8.77 -2.07
CA ARG A 16 -5.38 7.50 -2.40
C ARG A 16 -6.64 7.36 -1.55
N LYS A 17 -7.77 7.11 -2.19
CA LYS A 17 -9.08 6.95 -1.54
C LYS A 17 -9.59 5.52 -1.60
N ILE A 18 -10.24 5.10 -0.51
CA ILE A 18 -10.94 3.81 -0.47
C ILE A 18 -12.08 3.79 -1.49
N ASP A 19 -12.34 2.64 -2.10
CA ASP A 19 -13.34 2.40 -3.16
C ASP A 19 -13.08 3.13 -4.49
N ARG A 20 -11.97 3.89 -4.58
CA ARG A 20 -11.53 4.56 -5.80
C ARG A 20 -10.16 4.08 -6.25
N ASP A 21 -9.18 4.15 -5.35
CA ASP A 21 -7.78 3.86 -5.64
C ASP A 21 -7.29 2.58 -4.96
N TYR A 22 -8.05 2.06 -3.98
CA TYR A 22 -7.79 0.78 -3.33
C TYR A 22 -9.05 0.27 -2.64
N SER A 23 -9.08 -1.02 -2.31
CA SER A 23 -10.15 -1.64 -1.54
C SER A 23 -9.66 -2.10 -0.16
N GLN A 24 -10.58 -2.18 0.79
CA GLN A 24 -10.35 -2.83 2.08
C GLN A 24 -11.06 -4.17 2.12
N GLU A 25 -10.37 -5.20 2.60
CA GLU A 25 -10.92 -6.49 2.96
C GLU A 25 -10.50 -6.79 4.40
N GLU A 26 -11.45 -6.77 5.34
CA GLU A 26 -11.20 -6.93 6.78
C GLU A 26 -10.14 -5.96 7.35
N LEU A 27 -8.97 -6.48 7.73
CA LEU A 27 -7.82 -5.72 8.21
C LEU A 27 -6.71 -5.62 7.14
N THR A 28 -7.07 -5.77 5.88
CA THR A 28 -6.13 -5.73 4.75
C THR A 28 -6.58 -4.68 3.74
N LEU A 29 -5.64 -3.92 3.20
CA LEU A 29 -5.86 -3.03 2.07
C LEU A 29 -5.22 -3.64 0.82
N ARG A 30 -5.90 -3.55 -0.31
CA ARG A 30 -5.45 -4.18 -1.57
C ARG A 30 -5.51 -3.22 -2.75
N ASN A 31 -4.69 -3.52 -3.74
CA ASN A 31 -4.65 -2.85 -5.03
C ASN A 31 -4.27 -1.37 -4.93
N ILE A 32 -3.39 -1.03 -4.00
CA ILE A 32 -2.88 0.33 -3.85
C ILE A 32 -1.72 0.50 -4.84
N GLN A 33 -1.86 1.41 -5.79
CA GLN A 33 -0.75 1.79 -6.69
C GLN A 33 0.13 2.83 -6.00
N LEU A 34 1.39 2.48 -5.77
CA LEU A 34 2.41 3.35 -5.18
C LEU A 34 3.73 3.19 -5.92
N SER A 35 4.47 4.29 -6.04
CA SER A 35 5.84 4.22 -6.53
C SER A 35 6.81 3.63 -5.52
N THR A 36 7.98 3.18 -5.97
CA THR A 36 9.02 2.65 -5.08
C THR A 36 9.38 3.62 -3.94
N GLN A 37 9.44 4.93 -4.24
CA GLN A 37 9.71 5.95 -3.22
C GLN A 37 8.56 6.08 -2.20
N GLU A 38 7.32 6.01 -2.68
CA GLU A 38 6.14 6.05 -1.83
C GLU A 38 6.00 4.80 -0.96
N ILE A 39 6.38 3.63 -1.48
CA ILE A 39 6.42 2.35 -0.74
C ILE A 39 7.40 2.47 0.42
N GLU A 40 8.63 2.90 0.16
CA GLU A 40 9.65 3.06 1.20
C GLU A 40 9.20 4.08 2.27
N LEU A 41 8.61 5.20 1.84
CA LEU A 41 8.04 6.20 2.75
C LEU A 41 6.92 5.62 3.60
N LEU A 42 5.96 4.93 2.97
CA LEU A 42 4.84 4.31 3.65
C LEU A 42 5.36 3.27 4.65
N ARG A 43 6.35 2.46 4.28
CA ARG A 43 6.98 1.45 5.13
C ARG A 43 7.58 2.07 6.38
N MET A 44 8.23 3.22 6.27
CA MET A 44 8.73 3.97 7.43
C MET A 44 7.60 4.49 8.34
N LEU A 45 6.45 4.87 7.78
CA LEU A 45 5.32 5.41 8.54
C LEU A 45 4.51 4.34 9.27
N ILE A 46 4.31 3.18 8.65
CA ILE A 46 3.35 2.17 9.11
C ILE A 46 4.00 0.85 9.52
N GLY A 47 5.29 0.67 9.20
CA GLY A 47 6.06 -0.57 9.33
C GLY A 47 6.17 -1.13 10.75
N ARG A 48 5.73 -0.37 11.76
CA ARG A 48 5.63 -0.85 13.14
C ARG A 48 4.54 -1.90 13.34
N GLN A 49 3.41 -1.79 12.63
CA GLN A 49 2.26 -2.68 12.82
C GLN A 49 1.74 -3.29 11.53
N TRP A 50 2.07 -2.66 10.40
CA TRP A 50 1.59 -3.02 9.09
C TRP A 50 2.75 -3.46 8.22
N GLU A 51 2.50 -4.42 7.36
CA GLU A 51 3.40 -4.90 6.33
C GLU A 51 2.87 -4.47 4.98
N ILE A 52 3.78 -4.02 4.10
CA ILE A 52 3.47 -3.75 2.71
C ILE A 52 3.88 -5.00 1.93
N VAL A 53 2.92 -5.61 1.27
CA VAL A 53 3.11 -6.79 0.43
C VAL A 53 3.04 -6.35 -1.01
N GLU A 54 4.19 -6.37 -1.67
CA GLU A 54 4.29 -6.06 -3.10
C GLU A 54 3.64 -7.22 -3.87
N LYS A 55 2.63 -6.93 -4.70
CA LYS A 55 2.16 -7.95 -5.63
C LYS A 55 3.18 -7.99 -6.76
N GLU A 56 4.00 -9.04 -6.75
CA GLU A 56 4.91 -9.36 -7.84
C GLU A 56 4.05 -9.62 -9.09
N ASN A 57 3.88 -8.61 -9.93
CA ASN A 57 3.41 -8.81 -11.29
C ASN A 57 4.49 -9.65 -11.97
N ASN A 58 4.21 -10.94 -12.06
CA ASN A 58 5.09 -11.97 -12.59
C ASN A 58 5.14 -11.91 -14.12
N GLU A 59 5.41 -10.72 -14.65
CA GLU A 59 5.69 -10.50 -16.06
C GLU A 59 6.97 -9.67 -16.13
N ALA A 60 8.04 -10.38 -16.45
CA ALA A 60 9.18 -9.80 -17.13
C ALA A 60 8.68 -8.85 -18.22
N ASP A 61 9.42 -7.75 -18.43
CA ASP A 61 9.20 -6.76 -19.49
C ASP A 61 8.36 -5.51 -19.08
N THR A 62 8.96 -4.60 -18.30
CA THR A 62 9.29 -3.22 -18.76
C THR A 62 9.82 -2.38 -17.60
N ALA A 63 11.09 -1.99 -17.70
CA ALA A 63 11.80 -1.11 -16.76
C ALA A 63 11.36 0.37 -16.85
N LEU A 64 10.06 0.67 -16.89
CA LEU A 64 9.55 2.04 -17.08
C LEU A 64 8.27 2.39 -16.30
N LEU A 65 7.64 1.47 -15.58
CA LEU A 65 6.50 1.79 -14.73
C LEU A 65 6.99 1.99 -13.29
N THR A 66 7.10 3.25 -12.87
CA THR A 66 7.50 3.61 -11.50
C THR A 66 6.46 3.25 -10.45
N ASP A 67 5.23 2.87 -10.84
CA ASP A 67 4.13 2.52 -9.95
C ASP A 67 4.00 1.00 -9.81
N THR A 68 4.16 0.51 -8.59
CA THR A 68 3.99 -0.89 -8.19
C THR A 68 2.66 -1.06 -7.48
N LEU A 69 2.00 -2.19 -7.72
CA LEU A 69 0.74 -2.52 -7.07
C LEU A 69 1.01 -3.27 -5.76
N VAL A 70 0.56 -2.72 -4.64
CA VAL A 70 0.84 -3.26 -3.31
C VAL A 70 -0.43 -3.52 -2.50
N GLY A 71 -0.32 -4.45 -1.57
CA GLY A 71 -1.25 -4.67 -0.48
C GLY A 71 -0.64 -4.21 0.85
N ILE A 72 -1.48 -3.97 1.83
CA ILE A 72 -1.07 -3.67 3.20
C ILE A 72 -1.86 -4.56 4.15
N GLU A 73 -1.16 -5.30 4.99
CA GLU A 73 -1.75 -6.22 5.96
C GLU A 73 -1.11 -6.06 7.35
N LEU A 74 -1.75 -6.64 8.38
CA LEU A 74 -1.29 -6.54 9.76
C LEU A 74 -0.19 -7.59 10.02
N LYS A 75 0.94 -7.19 10.62
CA LYS A 75 2.12 -8.06 10.82
C LYS A 75 1.90 -9.30 11.71
N TYR A 76 0.92 -9.28 12.58
CA TYR A 76 0.67 -10.35 13.55
C TYR A 76 -0.83 -10.57 13.65
N GLN A 77 -1.30 -11.72 13.16
CA GLN A 77 -2.60 -12.30 13.50
C GLN A 77 -2.43 -13.36 14.57
#